data_AF-A0A1Y1BT10-F1
#
_entry.id   AF-A0A1Y1BT10-F1
#
_cell.length_a   1.000
_cell.length_b   1.000
_cell.length_c   1.000
_cell.angle_alpha   90.00
_cell.angle_beta   90.00
_cell.angle_gamma   90.00
#
_symmetry.space_group_name_H-M   'P 1'
#
loop_
_entity.id
_entity.type
_entity.pdbx_description
1 polymer ?
#
loop_
_entity_poly.entity_id
_entity_poly.type
_entity_poly.pdbx_seq_one_letter_code
_entity_poly.pdbx_strand_id
1 'polypeptide(L)'
;MYVDPRVAHGRARFDLSGSPRLVADERRWEISDVVTRGIDDFTGARNRRNLMRLLERQIAPKLARLGLEPYVGALGHAEGLFVNFSTMSAKHGLREFQLQLTVPDLVLRSFASNAIRPHAVARCMQRNGVMSLAEIEHETRIAFVAARVMRSLALAEGWQQIGVPTPHGLFVGTLTDAHDVAMNTYFRPGDNDRPSRWSGFSALFSTMPDWRPEQVRHGGELLQWMVNHIVALQESAPFVERFPFLREPLRDAGDPLDAAWSGARAGRPRGSPS
;
A
#
# COMPACT_ATOMS: atom_id res chain seq x y z
N MET A 1 -8.78 -14.40 19.43
CA MET A 1 -7.91 -14.03 20.57
C MET A 1 -6.86 -13.06 20.04
N TYR A 2 -6.63 -11.92 20.70
CA TYR A 2 -5.58 -10.98 20.25
C TYR A 2 -4.20 -11.42 20.71
N VAL A 3 -3.18 -11.04 19.95
CA VAL A 3 -1.79 -11.11 20.43
C VAL A 3 -1.54 -9.94 21.37
N ASP A 4 -0.71 -10.15 22.39
CA ASP A 4 -0.23 -9.06 23.24
C ASP A 4 0.44 -7.95 22.39
N PRO A 5 0.14 -6.66 22.63
CA PRO A 5 0.68 -5.56 21.82
C PRO A 5 2.21 -5.51 21.77
N ARG A 6 2.90 -5.86 22.86
CA ARG A 6 4.37 -5.85 22.93
C ARG A 6 4.94 -7.00 22.12
N VAL A 7 4.30 -8.17 22.18
CA VAL A 7 4.66 -9.34 21.36
C VAL A 7 4.46 -9.03 19.88
N ALA A 8 3.30 -8.48 19.49
CA ALA A 8 3.01 -8.10 18.11
C ALA A 8 4.00 -7.04 17.60
N HIS A 9 4.35 -6.05 18.42
CA HIS A 9 5.37 -5.05 18.07
C HIS A 9 6.76 -5.69 17.86
N GLY A 10 7.19 -6.55 18.78
CA GLY A 10 8.48 -7.23 18.70
C GLY A 10 8.57 -8.13 17.47
N ARG A 11 7.52 -8.92 17.20
CA ARG A 11 7.42 -9.80 16.02
C ARG A 11 7.39 -9.02 14.72
N ALA A 12 6.51 -8.01 14.61
CA ALA A 12 6.46 -7.16 13.43
C ALA A 12 7.82 -6.52 13.14
N ARG A 13 8.50 -6.00 14.17
CA ARG A 13 9.85 -5.43 14.01
C ARG A 13 10.85 -6.49 13.57
N PHE A 14 10.81 -7.69 14.15
CA PHE A 14 11.71 -8.79 13.79
C PHE A 14 11.50 -9.21 12.33
N ASP A 15 10.27 -9.49 11.91
CA ASP A 15 9.94 -9.90 10.54
C ASP A 15 10.27 -8.80 9.52
N LEU A 16 9.93 -7.55 9.83
CA LEU A 16 10.29 -6.39 9.00
C LEU A 16 11.81 -6.14 8.96
N SER A 17 12.59 -6.69 9.90
CA SER A 17 14.06 -6.61 9.90
C SER A 17 14.70 -7.83 9.22
N GLY A 18 14.01 -8.98 9.20
CA GLY A 18 14.51 -10.26 8.71
C GLY A 18 14.35 -10.47 7.20
N SER A 19 13.64 -9.58 6.51
CA SER A 19 13.53 -9.65 5.06
C SER A 19 14.89 -9.34 4.41
N PRO A 20 15.39 -10.21 3.52
CA PRO A 20 16.63 -9.95 2.80
C PRO A 20 16.45 -8.68 1.97
N ARG A 21 16.98 -7.57 2.46
CA ARG A 21 17.31 -6.33 1.74
C ARG A 21 16.55 -6.12 0.43
N LEU A 22 15.23 -6.02 0.47
CA LEU A 22 14.53 -5.20 -0.52
C LEU A 22 14.66 -3.76 -0.03
N VAL A 23 15.90 -3.26 0.02
CA VAL A 23 16.14 -1.83 0.17
C VAL A 23 15.52 -1.20 -1.05
N ALA A 24 14.53 -0.33 -0.86
CA ALA A 24 13.82 0.31 -1.96
C ALA A 24 14.78 0.92 -2.98
N ASP A 25 15.92 1.44 -2.53
CA ASP A 25 16.94 2.02 -3.39
C ASP A 25 17.69 0.95 -4.21
N GLU A 26 18.08 -0.18 -3.61
CA GLU A 26 18.70 -1.30 -4.35
C GLU A 26 17.75 -1.84 -5.41
N ARG A 27 16.48 -2.05 -5.06
CA ARG A 27 15.49 -2.56 -6.00
C ARG A 27 15.15 -1.56 -7.11
N ARG A 28 15.05 -0.28 -6.78
CA ARG A 28 14.91 0.80 -7.78
C ARG A 28 16.11 0.86 -8.69
N TRP A 29 17.32 0.65 -8.16
CA TRP A 29 18.54 0.65 -8.95
C TRP A 29 18.56 -0.51 -9.94
N GLU A 30 18.22 -1.73 -9.53
CA GLU A 30 18.10 -2.89 -10.45
C GLU A 30 17.10 -2.62 -11.59
N ILE A 31 15.93 -2.06 -11.26
CA ILE A 31 14.91 -1.70 -12.25
C ILE A 31 15.44 -0.61 -13.19
N SER A 32 16.08 0.42 -12.63
CA SER A 32 16.65 1.53 -13.39
C SER A 32 17.76 1.08 -14.33
N ASP A 33 18.63 0.18 -13.89
CA ASP A 33 19.71 -0.39 -14.70
C ASP A 33 19.17 -1.20 -15.88
N VAL A 34 18.16 -2.05 -15.65
CA VAL A 34 17.48 -2.79 -16.73
C VAL A 34 16.85 -1.84 -17.76
N VAL A 35 16.17 -0.79 -17.29
CA VAL A 35 15.54 0.21 -18.16
C VAL A 35 16.59 0.99 -18.94
N THR A 36 17.62 1.50 -18.27
CA THR A 36 18.67 2.33 -18.87
C THR A 36 19.43 1.55 -19.94
N ARG A 37 19.89 0.34 -19.64
CA ARG A 37 20.55 -0.52 -20.65
C ARG A 37 19.62 -0.84 -21.83
N GLY A 38 18.34 -1.11 -21.56
CA GLY A 38 17.36 -1.34 -22.63
C GLY A 38 17.18 -0.14 -23.56
N ILE A 39 17.22 1.08 -23.02
CA ILE A 39 17.12 2.31 -23.80
C ILE A 39 18.43 2.60 -24.55
N ASP A 40 19.58 2.42 -23.90
CA ASP A 40 20.90 2.68 -24.49
C ASP A 40 21.23 1.72 -25.64
N ASP A 41 20.83 0.45 -25.52
CA ASP A 41 21.02 -0.58 -26.56
C ASP A 41 20.04 -0.41 -27.75
N PHE A 42 19.07 0.52 -27.67
CA PHE A 42 18.03 0.67 -28.69
C PHE A 42 18.53 1.43 -29.92
N THR A 43 18.70 0.71 -31.02
CA THR A 43 19.17 1.24 -32.32
C THR A 43 18.05 1.57 -33.32
N GLY A 44 16.79 1.34 -32.95
CA GLY A 44 15.64 1.56 -33.83
C GLY A 44 15.23 3.04 -33.94
N ALA A 45 14.40 3.37 -34.95
CA ALA A 45 13.82 4.69 -35.06
C ALA A 45 12.90 5.00 -33.86
N ARG A 46 13.07 6.16 -33.22
CA ARG A 46 12.31 6.61 -32.03
C ARG A 46 10.90 7.11 -32.39
N ASN A 47 10.07 6.21 -32.91
CA ASN A 47 8.64 6.43 -33.09
C ASN A 47 7.83 5.58 -32.09
N ARG A 48 6.59 6.02 -31.81
CA ARG A 48 5.68 5.36 -30.86
C ARG A 48 5.67 3.84 -30.98
N ARG A 49 5.47 3.31 -32.20
CA ARG A 49 5.37 1.86 -32.45
C ARG A 49 6.66 1.13 -32.04
N ASN A 50 7.82 1.66 -32.41
CA ASN A 50 9.09 1.03 -32.10
C ASN A 50 9.43 1.12 -30.61
N LEU A 51 9.09 2.24 -29.96
CA LEU A 51 9.29 2.40 -28.51
C LEU A 51 8.40 1.43 -27.73
N MET A 52 7.12 1.27 -28.11
CA MET A 52 6.26 0.25 -27.50
C MET A 52 6.80 -1.17 -27.70
N ARG A 53 7.36 -1.49 -28.89
CA ARG A 53 8.02 -2.80 -29.12
C ARG A 53 9.29 -2.97 -28.28
N LEU A 54 10.06 -1.90 -28.04
CA LEU A 54 11.21 -1.93 -27.13
C LEU A 54 10.75 -2.31 -25.72
N LEU A 55 9.71 -1.62 -25.20
CA LEU A 55 9.15 -1.89 -23.88
C LEU A 55 8.66 -3.34 -23.76
N GLU A 56 7.85 -3.79 -24.72
CA GLU A 56 7.22 -5.12 -24.72
C GLU A 56 8.23 -6.25 -24.89
N ARG A 57 9.19 -6.12 -25.82
CA ARG A 57 10.04 -7.24 -26.25
C ARG A 57 11.39 -7.29 -25.55
N GLN A 58 11.87 -6.17 -24.99
CA GLN A 58 13.21 -6.11 -24.40
C GLN A 58 13.18 -5.78 -22.90
N ILE A 59 12.45 -4.74 -22.50
CA ILE A 59 12.48 -4.26 -21.12
C ILE A 59 11.56 -5.09 -20.21
N ALA A 60 10.28 -5.27 -20.58
CA ALA A 60 9.33 -6.02 -19.78
C ALA A 60 9.79 -7.47 -19.48
N PRO A 61 10.32 -8.26 -20.42
CA PRO A 61 10.80 -9.61 -20.11
C PRO A 61 11.98 -9.61 -19.13
N LYS A 62 12.87 -8.61 -19.19
CA LYS A 62 14.00 -8.49 -18.25
C LYS A 62 13.51 -8.13 -16.84
N LEU A 63 12.54 -7.21 -16.73
CA LEU A 63 11.90 -6.90 -15.45
C LEU A 63 11.14 -8.10 -14.88
N ALA A 64 10.47 -8.89 -15.73
CA ALA A 64 9.80 -10.12 -15.29
C ALA A 64 10.77 -11.15 -14.70
N ARG A 65 12.00 -11.26 -15.24
CA ARG A 65 13.06 -12.11 -14.67
C ARG A 65 13.54 -11.65 -13.29
N LEU A 66 13.34 -10.38 -12.93
CA LEU A 66 13.56 -9.91 -11.57
C LEU A 66 12.44 -10.34 -10.61
N GLY A 67 11.37 -10.99 -11.08
CA GLY A 67 10.19 -11.34 -10.28
C GLY A 67 9.18 -10.20 -10.19
N LEU A 68 9.18 -9.28 -11.16
CA LEU A 68 8.17 -8.22 -11.28
C LEU A 68 7.08 -8.63 -12.27
N GLU A 69 5.94 -7.95 -12.21
CA GLU A 69 4.82 -8.15 -13.14
C GLU A 69 4.60 -6.87 -13.96
N PRO A 70 5.40 -6.63 -15.02
CA PRO A 70 5.25 -5.44 -15.85
C PRO A 70 4.03 -5.57 -16.77
N TYR A 71 3.26 -4.49 -16.88
CA TYR A 71 2.20 -4.30 -17.87
C TYR A 71 2.69 -3.32 -18.94
N VAL A 72 2.51 -3.68 -20.21
CA VAL A 72 2.84 -2.81 -21.35
C VAL A 72 1.58 -2.53 -22.15
N GLY A 73 1.22 -1.25 -22.28
CA GLY A 73 0.01 -0.84 -22.96
C GLY A 73 -0.43 0.57 -22.58
N ALA A 74 -1.72 0.84 -22.75
CA ALA A 74 -2.34 2.09 -22.34
C ALA A 74 -2.85 2.00 -20.90
N LEU A 75 -2.67 3.08 -20.13
CA LEU A 75 -3.25 3.31 -18.82
C LEU A 75 -3.72 4.76 -18.73
N GLY A 76 -5.03 4.99 -18.80
CA GLY A 76 -5.61 6.33 -18.89
C GLY A 76 -5.15 7.04 -20.17
N HIS A 77 -4.58 8.23 -20.03
CA HIS A 77 -4.03 9.01 -21.14
C HIS A 77 -2.55 8.70 -21.45
N ALA A 78 -1.92 7.83 -20.67
CA ALA A 78 -0.54 7.44 -20.84
C ALA A 78 -0.44 6.10 -21.56
N GLU A 79 0.64 5.92 -22.31
CA GLU A 79 1.00 4.64 -22.89
C GLU A 79 2.45 4.34 -22.55
N GLY A 80 2.76 3.09 -22.23
CA GLY A 80 4.11 2.67 -21.91
C GLY A 80 4.15 1.40 -21.08
N LEU A 81 5.13 1.33 -20.19
CA LEU A 81 5.33 0.22 -19.27
C LEU A 81 5.03 0.67 -17.84
N PHE A 82 4.27 -0.14 -17.12
CA PHE A 82 3.86 0.09 -15.74
C PHE A 82 4.26 -1.12 -14.92
N VAL A 83 4.84 -0.89 -13.75
CA VAL A 83 5.27 -1.99 -12.87
C VAL A 83 5.17 -1.58 -11.42
N ASN A 84 4.73 -2.52 -10.59
CA ASN A 84 4.68 -2.35 -9.15
C ASN A 84 5.73 -3.23 -8.49
N PHE A 85 6.31 -2.75 -7.40
CA PHE A 85 7.11 -3.59 -6.52
C PHE A 85 6.89 -3.18 -5.06
N SER A 86 7.04 -4.16 -4.18
CA SER A 86 6.90 -3.94 -2.74
C SER A 86 8.23 -4.14 -2.03
N THR A 87 8.41 -3.42 -0.93
CA THR A 87 9.57 -3.50 -0.05
C THR A 87 9.13 -3.53 1.40
N MET A 88 9.99 -4.04 2.27
CA MET A 88 9.74 -4.03 3.70
C MET A 88 10.97 -3.65 4.50
N SER A 89 10.78 -2.88 5.57
CA SER A 89 11.83 -2.56 6.54
C SER A 89 11.24 -2.20 7.89
N ALA A 90 11.98 -2.42 8.97
CA ALA A 90 11.55 -2.01 10.30
C ALA A 90 11.39 -0.48 10.45
N LYS A 91 12.07 0.32 9.61
CA LYS A 91 11.98 1.79 9.63
C LYS A 91 10.74 2.29 8.91
N HIS A 92 10.43 1.73 7.74
CA HIS A 92 9.40 2.25 6.85
C HIS A 92 8.12 1.40 6.80
N GLY A 93 8.14 0.20 7.36
CA GLY A 93 7.04 -0.75 7.27
C GLY A 93 7.02 -1.44 5.92
N LEU A 94 5.83 -1.74 5.40
CA LEU A 94 5.63 -2.24 4.05
C LEU A 94 5.41 -1.05 3.11
N ARG A 95 6.05 -1.04 1.95
CA ARG A 95 5.83 -0.02 0.93
C ARG A 95 5.61 -0.65 -0.43
N GLU A 96 4.58 -0.21 -1.12
CA GLU A 96 4.40 -0.43 -2.56
C GLU A 96 4.81 0.83 -3.31
N PHE A 97 5.48 0.61 -4.45
CA PHE A 97 5.84 1.64 -5.40
C PHE A 97 5.22 1.32 -6.74
N GLN A 98 4.69 2.34 -7.39
CA GLN A 98 4.17 2.25 -8.75
C GLN A 98 5.07 3.06 -9.68
N LEU A 99 5.71 2.36 -10.59
CA LEU A 99 6.63 2.93 -11.56
C LEU A 99 5.97 2.94 -12.94
N GLN A 100 6.25 4.00 -13.70
CA GLN A 100 5.86 4.12 -15.09
C GLN A 100 7.05 4.54 -15.95
N LEU A 101 7.05 4.05 -17.19
CA LEU A 101 7.98 4.41 -18.24
C LEU A 101 7.15 4.70 -19.49
N THR A 102 6.84 5.98 -19.72
CA THR A 102 5.85 6.41 -20.72
C THR A 102 6.50 6.75 -22.06
N VAL A 103 5.80 6.48 -23.16
CA VAL A 103 6.18 6.87 -24.52
C VAL A 103 5.62 8.27 -24.81
N PRO A 104 6.38 9.17 -25.47
CA PRO A 104 7.69 8.95 -26.10
C PRO A 104 8.90 9.19 -25.20
N ASP A 105 8.71 9.75 -24.00
CA ASP A 105 9.81 10.32 -23.20
C ASP A 105 10.76 9.27 -22.60
N LEU A 106 10.27 8.06 -22.34
CA LEU A 106 11.01 6.96 -21.71
C LEU A 106 11.73 7.37 -20.41
N VAL A 107 11.08 8.20 -19.60
CA VAL A 107 11.57 8.56 -18.27
C VAL A 107 10.92 7.65 -17.23
N LEU A 108 11.73 6.89 -16.50
CA LEU A 108 11.25 6.09 -15.37
C LEU A 108 10.83 7.02 -14.23
N ARG A 109 9.56 6.99 -13.85
CA ARG A 109 9.00 7.82 -12.77
C ARG A 109 8.25 6.96 -11.76
N SER A 110 8.42 7.26 -10.48
CA SER A 110 7.49 6.82 -9.44
C SER A 110 6.30 7.79 -9.44
N PHE A 111 5.10 7.31 -9.71
CA PHE A 111 3.89 8.16 -9.75
C PHE A 111 2.96 7.94 -8.55
N ALA A 112 3.22 6.90 -7.76
CA ALA A 112 2.56 6.65 -6.49
C ALA A 112 3.44 5.80 -5.56
N SER A 113 3.29 6.02 -4.26
CA SER A 113 3.70 5.09 -3.22
C SER A 113 2.57 4.90 -2.22
N ASN A 114 2.40 3.66 -1.76
CA ASN A 114 1.53 3.33 -0.64
C ASN A 114 2.41 2.75 0.46
N ALA A 115 2.16 3.11 1.72
CA ALA A 115 2.92 2.61 2.86
C ALA A 115 2.01 2.13 3.98
N ILE A 116 2.25 0.92 4.49
CA ILE A 116 1.72 0.43 5.75
C ILE A 116 2.82 0.59 6.78
N ARG A 117 2.67 1.58 7.67
CA ARG A 117 3.69 1.90 8.68
C ARG A 117 3.93 0.72 9.61
N PRO A 118 5.12 0.62 10.25
CA PRO A 118 5.41 -0.47 11.18
C PRO A 118 4.37 -0.64 12.30
N HIS A 119 3.77 0.47 12.75
CA HIS A 119 2.66 0.45 13.71
C HIS A 119 1.43 -0.23 13.14
N ALA A 120 0.94 0.20 11.97
CA ALA A 120 -0.16 -0.45 11.28
C ALA A 120 0.05 -1.94 11.03
N VAL A 121 1.27 -2.37 10.65
CA VAL A 121 1.63 -3.80 10.49
C VAL A 121 1.43 -4.55 11.80
N ALA A 122 2.04 -4.06 12.89
CA ALA A 122 1.94 -4.68 14.20
C ALA A 122 0.49 -4.71 14.71
N ARG A 123 -0.30 -3.66 14.46
CA ARG A 123 -1.72 -3.59 14.81
C ARG A 123 -2.55 -4.60 14.03
N CYS A 124 -2.27 -4.77 12.74
CA CYS A 124 -2.89 -5.81 11.92
C CYS A 124 -2.61 -7.20 12.49
N MET A 125 -1.34 -7.52 12.78
CA MET A 125 -0.96 -8.80 13.42
C MET A 125 -1.67 -8.99 14.77
N GLN A 126 -1.63 -7.97 15.62
CA GLN A 126 -2.23 -7.98 16.95
C GLN A 126 -3.72 -8.29 16.91
N ARG A 127 -4.47 -7.54 16.10
CA ARG A 127 -5.93 -7.58 16.03
C ARG A 127 -6.44 -8.78 15.24
N ASN A 128 -5.66 -9.27 14.28
CA ASN A 128 -5.97 -10.52 13.58
C ASN A 128 -5.55 -11.76 14.37
N GLY A 129 -4.78 -11.61 15.45
CA GLY A 129 -4.42 -12.70 16.35
C GLY A 129 -3.27 -13.57 15.82
N VAL A 130 -2.43 -13.03 14.94
CA VAL A 130 -1.36 -13.76 14.23
C VAL A 130 0.03 -13.27 14.64
N MET A 131 1.04 -14.12 14.51
CA MET A 131 2.38 -13.87 15.07
C MET A 131 3.45 -13.63 14.02
N SER A 132 3.12 -13.78 12.73
CA SER A 132 4.05 -13.52 11.63
C SER A 132 3.48 -12.57 10.57
N LEU A 133 4.39 -11.87 9.88
CA LEU A 133 4.04 -11.01 8.75
C LEU A 133 3.47 -11.82 7.57
N ALA A 134 3.90 -13.06 7.38
CA ALA A 134 3.41 -13.95 6.33
C ALA A 134 1.89 -14.22 6.49
N GLU A 135 1.40 -14.33 7.73
CA GLU A 135 -0.02 -14.56 8.01
C GLU A 135 -0.92 -13.35 7.68
N ILE A 136 -0.37 -12.12 7.65
CA ILE A 136 -1.08 -10.91 7.22
C ILE A 136 -0.73 -10.49 5.79
N GLU A 137 0.07 -11.27 5.06
CA GLU A 137 0.53 -10.89 3.72
C GLU A 137 -0.66 -10.66 2.79
N HIS A 138 -1.64 -11.56 2.82
CA HIS A 138 -2.83 -11.46 2.00
C HIS A 138 -3.64 -10.18 2.28
N GLU A 139 -3.84 -9.87 3.57
CA GLU A 139 -4.51 -8.65 4.03
C GLU A 139 -3.79 -7.38 3.54
N THR A 140 -2.46 -7.35 3.67
CA THR A 140 -1.65 -6.18 3.27
C THR A 140 -1.58 -6.01 1.75
N ARG A 141 -1.62 -7.09 0.97
CA ARG A 141 -1.73 -7.03 -0.50
C ARG A 141 -3.07 -6.44 -0.94
N ILE A 142 -4.18 -6.85 -0.32
CA ILE A 142 -5.50 -6.26 -0.59
C ILE A 142 -5.48 -4.76 -0.26
N ALA A 143 -4.92 -4.39 0.91
CA ALA A 143 -4.81 -3.00 1.32
C ALA A 143 -4.04 -2.16 0.29
N PHE A 144 -2.94 -2.67 -0.28
CA PHE A 144 -2.21 -1.94 -1.33
C PHE A 144 -3.03 -1.73 -2.59
N VAL A 145 -3.78 -2.73 -3.06
CA VAL A 145 -4.65 -2.57 -4.24
C VAL A 145 -5.79 -1.59 -3.94
N ALA A 146 -6.45 -1.74 -2.79
CA ALA A 146 -7.54 -0.85 -2.37
C ALA A 146 -7.07 0.60 -2.19
N ALA A 147 -5.88 0.82 -1.64
CA ALA A 147 -5.30 2.15 -1.45
C ALA A 147 -5.19 2.94 -2.76
N ARG A 148 -4.99 2.28 -3.90
CA ARG A 148 -4.91 2.93 -5.22
C ARG A 148 -6.24 3.60 -5.59
N VAL A 149 -7.35 2.91 -5.33
CA VAL A 149 -8.70 3.43 -5.58
C VAL A 149 -9.06 4.50 -4.54
N MET A 150 -8.80 4.20 -3.27
CA MET A 150 -9.09 5.13 -2.17
C MET A 150 -8.29 6.44 -2.28
N ARG A 151 -7.06 6.40 -2.79
CA ARG A 151 -6.24 7.60 -3.07
C ARG A 151 -6.95 8.52 -4.06
N SER A 152 -7.39 7.98 -5.20
CA SER A 152 -8.08 8.78 -6.22
C SER A 152 -9.36 9.41 -5.68
N LEU A 153 -10.14 8.64 -4.91
CA LEU A 153 -11.35 9.14 -4.25
C LEU A 153 -11.02 10.25 -3.23
N ALA A 154 -10.02 10.02 -2.38
CA ALA A 154 -9.58 10.97 -1.37
C ALA A 154 -9.12 12.30 -1.97
N LEU A 155 -8.43 12.27 -3.11
CA LEU A 155 -8.03 13.46 -3.85
C LEU A 155 -9.23 14.20 -4.46
N ALA A 156 -10.17 13.46 -5.06
CA ALA A 156 -11.36 14.04 -5.68
C ALA A 156 -12.27 14.73 -4.65
N GLU A 157 -12.39 14.18 -3.44
CA GLU A 157 -13.27 14.69 -2.39
C GLU A 157 -12.55 15.57 -1.34
N GLY A 158 -11.23 15.78 -1.48
CA GLY A 158 -10.43 16.64 -0.60
C GLY A 158 -10.24 16.11 0.81
N TRP A 159 -9.98 14.81 0.97
CA TRP A 159 -9.79 14.18 2.28
C TRP A 159 -8.41 14.52 2.87
N GLN A 160 -8.36 14.64 4.20
CA GLN A 160 -7.11 14.80 4.97
C GLN A 160 -6.73 13.51 5.72
N GLN A 161 -7.65 12.57 5.84
CA GLN A 161 -7.41 11.23 6.36
C GLN A 161 -8.09 10.18 5.49
N ILE A 162 -7.56 8.96 5.48
CA ILE A 162 -7.98 7.92 4.55
C ILE A 162 -8.20 6.59 5.29
N GLY A 163 -9.31 5.94 4.96
CA GLY A 163 -9.60 4.55 5.33
C GLY A 163 -9.37 3.65 4.14
N VAL A 164 -8.59 2.59 4.29
CA VAL A 164 -8.32 1.57 3.28
C VAL A 164 -8.91 0.25 3.77
N PRO A 165 -10.05 -0.18 3.21
CA PRO A 165 -10.76 -1.37 3.68
C PRO A 165 -10.07 -2.65 3.24
N THR A 166 -10.20 -3.67 4.08
CA THR A 166 -9.78 -5.04 3.84
C THR A 166 -10.86 -5.99 4.37
N PRO A 167 -10.86 -7.29 4.02
CA PRO A 167 -11.94 -8.20 4.43
C PRO A 167 -12.09 -8.28 5.95
N HIS A 168 -10.99 -8.21 6.69
CA HIS A 168 -11.00 -8.34 8.15
C HIS A 168 -10.92 -7.00 8.89
N GLY A 169 -10.74 -5.88 8.20
CA GLY A 169 -10.44 -4.63 8.86
C GLY A 169 -10.38 -3.38 8.01
N LEU A 170 -9.79 -2.36 8.62
CA LEU A 170 -9.63 -1.04 8.05
C LEU A 170 -8.28 -0.48 8.46
N PHE A 171 -7.40 -0.28 7.48
CA PHE A 171 -6.22 0.54 7.67
C PHE A 171 -6.61 2.02 7.64
N VAL A 172 -6.08 2.79 8.58
CA VAL A 172 -6.37 4.23 8.69
C VAL A 172 -5.08 5.02 8.64
N GLY A 173 -5.11 6.13 7.92
CA GLY A 173 -3.92 6.90 7.64
C GLY A 173 -4.18 8.30 7.12
N THR A 174 -3.18 8.84 6.44
CA THR A 174 -3.20 10.16 5.82
C THR A 174 -2.69 10.10 4.39
N LEU A 175 -2.96 11.15 3.61
CA LEU A 175 -2.22 11.44 2.39
C LEU A 175 -0.96 12.23 2.75
N THR A 176 0.16 11.96 2.10
CA THR A 176 1.37 12.81 2.21
C THR A 176 1.23 14.06 1.34
N ASP A 177 2.17 14.99 1.45
CA ASP A 177 2.24 16.16 0.56
C ASP A 177 2.41 15.78 -0.92
N ALA A 178 2.99 14.60 -1.19
CA ALA A 178 3.11 14.02 -2.53
C ALA A 178 1.85 13.23 -2.95
N HIS A 179 0.77 13.31 -2.17
CA HIS A 179 -0.47 12.56 -2.36
C HIS A 179 -0.30 11.03 -2.31
N ASP A 180 0.73 10.54 -1.62
CA ASP A 180 0.93 9.12 -1.34
C ASP A 180 0.10 8.67 -0.14
N VAL A 181 -0.34 7.42 -0.12
CA VAL A 181 -1.11 6.89 1.02
C VAL A 181 -0.16 6.39 2.10
N ALA A 182 -0.30 6.92 3.32
CA ALA A 182 0.40 6.45 4.51
C ALA A 182 -0.59 5.89 5.53
N MET A 183 -0.74 4.56 5.56
CA MET A 183 -1.56 3.83 6.54
C MET A 183 -0.81 3.76 7.88
N ASN A 184 -1.33 4.46 8.88
CA ASN A 184 -0.69 4.72 10.16
C ASN A 184 -1.11 3.72 11.25
N THR A 185 -2.35 3.23 11.20
CA THR A 185 -2.89 2.24 12.15
C THR A 185 -3.84 1.26 11.48
N TYR A 186 -4.33 0.27 12.23
CA TYR A 186 -5.30 -0.73 11.79
C TYR A 186 -6.39 -0.93 12.84
N PHE A 187 -7.63 -0.97 12.37
CA PHE A 187 -8.82 -1.31 13.14
C PHE A 187 -9.45 -2.59 12.59
N ARG A 188 -10.03 -3.38 13.49
CA ARG A 188 -10.89 -4.50 13.12
C ARG A 188 -12.31 -4.21 13.64
N PRO A 189 -13.35 -4.30 12.81
CA PRO A 189 -14.72 -4.05 13.21
C PRO A 189 -15.16 -4.93 14.39
N GLY A 190 -15.91 -4.35 15.33
CA GLY A 190 -16.46 -5.07 16.49
C GLY A 190 -15.47 -5.36 17.62
N ASP A 191 -14.20 -4.96 17.51
CA ASP A 191 -13.12 -5.35 18.43
C ASP A 191 -13.05 -4.58 19.75
N ASN A 192 -13.75 -3.46 19.88
CA ASN A 192 -13.78 -2.69 21.12
C ASN A 192 -15.21 -2.22 21.35
N ASP A 193 -15.75 -2.39 22.57
CA ASP A 193 -17.05 -1.81 22.99
C ASP A 193 -17.07 -0.26 22.98
N ARG A 194 -16.06 0.37 22.38
CA ARG A 194 -15.96 1.81 22.17
C ARG A 194 -16.37 2.16 20.74
N PRO A 195 -17.33 3.09 20.57
CA PRO A 195 -17.71 3.55 19.24
C PRO A 195 -16.52 4.24 18.57
N SER A 196 -16.04 3.66 17.47
CA SER A 196 -15.08 4.31 16.57
C SER A 196 -15.83 5.12 15.53
N ARG A 197 -15.38 6.34 15.25
CA ARG A 197 -15.93 7.14 14.14
C ARG A 197 -15.77 6.45 12.78
N TRP A 198 -14.83 5.50 12.69
CA TRP A 198 -14.59 4.69 11.51
C TRP A 198 -15.55 3.50 11.36
N SER A 199 -16.35 3.16 12.37
CA SER A 199 -17.23 1.99 12.31
C SER A 199 -18.25 2.09 11.18
N GLY A 200 -18.88 3.27 11.01
CA GLY A 200 -19.83 3.50 9.91
C GLY A 200 -19.15 3.44 8.52
N PHE A 201 -17.94 3.99 8.41
CA PHE A 201 -17.16 3.91 7.17
C PHE A 201 -16.80 2.46 6.82
N SER A 202 -16.30 1.70 7.80
CA SER A 202 -15.94 0.31 7.62
C SER A 202 -17.14 -0.56 7.24
N ALA A 203 -18.33 -0.26 7.77
CA ALA A 203 -19.55 -0.99 7.47
C ALA A 203 -19.95 -0.89 5.99
N LEU A 204 -19.57 0.18 5.28
CA LEU A 204 -19.82 0.29 3.84
C LEU A 204 -19.11 -0.79 3.02
N PHE A 205 -18.07 -1.43 3.57
CA PHE A 205 -17.29 -2.46 2.89
C PHE A 205 -17.48 -3.85 3.52
N SER A 206 -18.51 -4.06 4.35
CA SER A 206 -18.75 -5.34 5.02
C SER A 206 -19.09 -6.49 4.07
N THR A 207 -19.47 -6.18 2.83
CA THR A 207 -19.74 -7.15 1.76
C THR A 207 -18.53 -7.39 0.87
N MET A 208 -17.34 -6.92 1.25
CA MET A 208 -16.11 -7.20 0.52
C MET A 208 -15.90 -8.72 0.46
N PRO A 209 -15.72 -9.31 -0.74
CA PRO A 209 -15.45 -10.73 -0.87
C PRO A 209 -14.12 -11.12 -0.21
N ASP A 210 -14.05 -12.37 0.24
CA ASP A 210 -12.76 -13.00 0.56
C ASP A 210 -12.04 -13.32 -0.75
N TRP A 211 -11.12 -12.44 -1.14
CA TRP A 211 -10.37 -12.56 -2.39
C TRP A 211 -9.37 -13.71 -2.34
N ARG A 212 -9.22 -14.46 -3.44
CA ARG A 212 -8.17 -15.48 -3.54
C ARG A 212 -6.82 -14.84 -3.87
N PRO A 213 -5.69 -15.43 -3.44
CA PRO A 213 -4.36 -14.90 -3.74
C PRO A 213 -4.11 -14.60 -5.23
N GLU A 214 -4.66 -15.43 -6.12
CA GLU A 214 -4.55 -15.27 -7.58
C GLU A 214 -5.30 -14.04 -8.09
N GLN A 215 -6.47 -13.74 -7.51
CA GLN A 215 -7.30 -12.58 -7.87
C GLN A 215 -6.66 -11.27 -7.39
N VAL A 216 -5.95 -11.30 -6.27
CA VAL A 216 -5.23 -10.15 -5.71
C VAL A 216 -3.89 -9.92 -6.41
N ARG A 217 -3.23 -10.99 -6.91
CA ARG A 217 -1.89 -10.91 -7.52
C ARG A 217 -1.82 -9.86 -8.63
N HIS A 218 -2.75 -9.92 -9.58
CA HIS A 218 -2.85 -8.92 -10.65
C HIS A 218 -3.66 -7.68 -10.23
N GLY A 219 -4.42 -7.79 -9.14
CA GLY A 219 -5.22 -6.72 -8.54
C GLY A 219 -6.39 -6.23 -9.40
N GLY A 220 -6.55 -6.72 -10.63
CA GLY A 220 -7.55 -6.25 -11.59
C GLY A 220 -8.99 -6.49 -11.11
N GLU A 221 -9.31 -7.70 -10.66
CA GLU A 221 -10.67 -8.03 -10.19
C GLU A 221 -11.04 -7.25 -8.91
N LEU A 222 -10.12 -7.22 -7.94
CA LEU A 222 -10.28 -6.45 -6.70
C LEU A 222 -10.43 -4.94 -6.99
N LEU A 223 -9.59 -4.39 -7.87
CA LEU A 223 -9.67 -2.98 -8.26
C LEU A 223 -11.01 -2.68 -8.94
N GLN A 224 -11.45 -3.53 -9.87
CA GLN A 224 -12.72 -3.36 -10.56
C GLN A 224 -13.91 -3.41 -9.59
N TRP A 225 -13.90 -4.37 -8.66
CA TRP A 225 -14.92 -4.46 -7.62
C TRP A 225 -14.93 -3.20 -6.74
N MET A 226 -13.76 -2.75 -6.27
CA MET A 226 -13.63 -1.53 -5.46
C MET A 226 -14.19 -0.30 -6.20
N VAL A 227 -13.87 -0.15 -7.49
CA VAL A 227 -14.40 0.95 -8.31
C VAL A 227 -15.91 0.86 -8.42
N ASN A 228 -16.45 -0.30 -8.80
CA ASN A 228 -17.90 -0.48 -8.96
C ASN A 228 -18.65 -0.22 -7.65
N HIS A 229 -18.10 -0.73 -6.53
CA HIS A 229 -18.68 -0.56 -5.20
C HIS A 229 -18.68 0.89 -4.75
N ILE A 230 -17.57 1.62 -4.95
CA ILE A 230 -17.50 3.05 -4.63
C ILE A 230 -18.46 3.87 -5.49
N VAL A 231 -18.55 3.60 -6.79
CA VAL A 231 -19.49 4.29 -7.68
C VAL A 231 -20.92 4.08 -7.19
N ALA A 232 -21.32 2.85 -6.90
CA ALA A 232 -22.64 2.54 -6.35
C ALA A 232 -22.91 3.24 -5.00
N LEU A 233 -21.89 3.33 -4.13
CA LEU A 233 -22.01 4.09 -2.89
C LEU A 233 -22.17 5.60 -3.15
N GLN A 234 -21.43 6.17 -4.10
CA GLN A 234 -21.51 7.59 -4.41
C GLN A 234 -22.84 8.01 -5.04
N GLU A 235 -23.57 7.11 -5.70
CA GLU A 235 -24.92 7.37 -6.24
C GLU A 235 -25.89 7.88 -5.18
N SER A 236 -25.74 7.44 -3.93
CA SER A 236 -26.60 7.88 -2.83
C SER A 236 -26.11 9.15 -2.15
N ALA A 237 -24.80 9.33 -1.99
CA ALA A 237 -24.17 10.54 -1.44
C ALA A 237 -22.64 10.39 -1.46
N PRO A 238 -21.87 11.47 -1.69
CA PRO A 238 -20.42 11.51 -1.47
C PRO A 238 -20.00 11.03 -0.08
N PHE A 239 -18.79 10.48 0.04
CA PHE A 239 -18.31 9.95 1.33
C PHE A 239 -18.10 11.05 2.37
N VAL A 240 -17.62 12.21 1.96
CA VAL A 240 -17.47 13.40 2.84
C VAL A 240 -18.78 13.91 3.42
N GLU A 241 -19.93 13.66 2.78
CA GLU A 241 -21.24 14.03 3.34
C GLU A 241 -21.67 13.05 4.42
N ARG A 242 -21.39 11.75 4.22
CA ARG A 242 -21.66 10.70 5.22
C ARG A 242 -20.71 10.77 6.40
N PHE A 243 -19.45 11.09 6.12
CA PHE A 243 -18.34 11.09 7.07
C PHE A 243 -17.55 12.40 6.99
N PRO A 244 -18.09 13.51 7.53
CA PRO A 244 -17.43 14.82 7.45
C PRO A 244 -16.02 14.84 8.03
N PHE A 245 -15.73 13.96 9.00
CA PHE A 245 -14.41 13.86 9.61
C PHE A 245 -13.30 13.52 8.61
N LEU A 246 -13.60 12.94 7.43
CA LEU A 246 -12.57 12.66 6.41
C LEU A 246 -11.83 13.91 5.94
N ARG A 247 -12.44 15.09 6.05
CA ARG A 247 -11.83 16.39 5.73
C ARG A 247 -11.02 17.00 6.88
N GLU A 248 -11.11 16.42 8.07
CA GLU A 248 -10.34 16.86 9.23
C GLU A 248 -8.98 16.14 9.25
N PRO A 249 -7.92 16.76 9.82
CA PRO A 249 -6.67 16.07 10.07
C PRO A 249 -6.88 14.81 10.91
N LEU A 250 -6.13 13.75 10.60
CA LEU A 250 -6.10 12.57 11.46
C LEU A 250 -5.59 12.99 12.84
N ARG A 251 -6.44 12.88 13.86
CA ARG A 251 -6.05 13.13 15.25
C ARG A 251 -5.55 11.81 15.84
N ASP A 252 -4.36 11.81 16.42
CA ASP A 252 -3.81 10.70 17.21
C ASP A 252 -4.55 10.47 18.55
N ALA A 253 -5.78 10.97 18.68
CA ALA A 253 -6.52 10.96 19.92
C ALA A 253 -7.06 9.56 20.23
N GLY A 254 -6.23 8.76 20.90
CA GLY A 254 -6.66 7.93 22.02
C GLY A 254 -6.93 6.46 21.73
N ASP A 255 -5.98 5.71 21.17
CA ASP A 255 -5.86 4.31 21.56
C ASP A 255 -5.09 4.26 22.90
N PRO A 256 -5.68 3.81 24.03
CA PRO A 256 -4.94 3.60 25.27
C PRO A 256 -3.75 2.65 25.10
N LEU A 257 -3.79 1.79 24.07
CA LEU A 257 -2.67 0.94 23.70
C LEU A 257 -1.51 1.71 23.04
N ASP A 258 -1.72 2.92 22.53
CA ASP A 258 -0.62 3.81 22.08
C ASP A 258 0.25 4.26 23.26
N ALA A 259 -0.32 4.37 24.48
CA ALA A 259 0.44 4.60 25.70
C ALA A 259 1.26 3.36 26.10
N ALA A 260 0.67 2.16 26.01
CA ALA A 260 1.39 0.90 26.21
C ALA A 260 2.51 0.71 25.16
N TRP A 261 2.30 1.20 23.93
CA TRP A 261 3.25 1.24 22.83
C TRP A 261 4.38 2.24 23.04
N SER A 262 4.06 3.43 23.55
CA SER A 262 5.04 4.47 23.91
C SER A 262 5.93 3.97 25.05
N GLY A 263 5.35 3.25 26.03
CA GLY A 263 6.11 2.55 27.09
C GLY A 263 7.00 1.42 26.55
N ALA A 264 6.56 0.67 25.54
CA ALA A 264 7.38 -0.38 24.91
C ALA A 264 8.59 0.19 24.13
N ARG A 265 8.48 1.41 23.58
CA ARG A 265 9.62 2.15 23.00
C ARG A 265 10.60 2.65 24.08
N ALA A 266 10.10 3.03 25.25
CA ALA A 266 10.90 3.59 26.35
C ALA A 266 11.65 2.52 27.18
N GLY A 267 11.23 1.25 27.12
CA GLY A 267 11.82 0.13 27.88
C GLY A 267 13.20 -0.37 27.40
N ARG A 268 13.90 0.35 26.52
CA ARG A 268 15.30 0.06 26.19
C ARG A 268 16.18 0.82 27.19
N PRO A 269 16.91 0.16 28.12
CA PRO A 269 17.96 0.84 28.84
C PRO A 269 18.94 1.38 27.80
N ARG A 270 19.22 2.69 27.84
CA ARG A 270 20.48 3.20 27.28
C ARG A 270 21.58 2.37 27.94
N GLY A 271 22.40 1.72 27.13
CA GLY A 271 23.47 0.85 27.61
C GLY A 271 24.24 1.52 28.74
N SER A 272 24.34 0.81 29.86
CA SER A 272 25.32 1.11 30.89
C SER A 272 26.71 0.95 30.25
N PRO A 273 27.59 1.95 30.35
CA PRO A 273 28.98 1.76 29.99
C PRO A 273 29.66 0.97 31.11
N SER A 274 30.25 -0.17 30.76
CA SER A 274 31.33 -0.82 31.51
C SER A 274 32.09 -1.70 30.54
#